data_AF-A0A537X9M2-F1
#
_entry.id   AF-A0A537X9M2-F1
#
_cell.length_a   1.000
_cell.length_b   1.000
_cell.length_c   1.000
_cell.angle_alpha   90.00
_cell.angle_beta   90.00
_cell.angle_gamma   90.00
#
_symmetry.space_group_name_H-M   'P 1'
#
loop_
_entity.id
_entity.type
_entity.pdbx_description
1 polymer ?
#
loop_
_entity_poly.entity_id
_entity_poly.type
_entity_poly.pdbx_seq_one_letter_code
_entity_poly.pdbx_strand_id
1 'polypeptide(L)' 'MSAQKTLVVVGQGMVGYKLLECLVENGATDTWRVVAFGEEPRAAYDRVSLSTYFAGRTAEDLCLADPDVLDHPA' A
#
# COMPACT_ATOMS: atom_id res chain seq x y z
N MET A 1 -11.56 5.91 28.62
CA MET A 1 -10.97 5.39 27.37
C MET A 1 -9.91 6.37 26.93
N SER A 2 -8.64 5.96 26.76
CA SER A 2 -7.68 6.85 26.09
C SER A 2 -8.05 6.94 24.61
N ALA A 3 -7.93 8.12 24.02
CA ALA A 3 -8.14 8.28 22.59
C ALA A 3 -7.16 7.36 21.83
N GLN A 4 -7.67 6.62 20.85
CA GLN A 4 -6.86 5.77 19.98
C GLN A 4 -5.82 6.64 19.26
N LYS A 5 -4.55 6.23 19.29
CA LYS A 5 -3.48 6.98 18.63
C LYS A 5 -3.62 6.83 17.12
N THR A 6 -3.28 7.88 16.37
CA THR A 6 -3.30 7.87 14.90
C THR A 6 -1.88 7.79 14.34
N LEU A 7 -1.64 6.84 13.45
CA LEU A 7 -0.42 6.74 12.65
C LEU A 7 -0.73 7.19 11.22
N VAL A 8 -0.03 8.20 10.74
CA VAL A 8 -0.16 8.70 9.36
C VAL A 8 1.04 8.25 8.54
N VAL A 9 0.78 7.55 7.43
CA VAL A 9 1.78 7.11 6.46
C VAL A 9 1.60 7.93 5.19
N VAL A 10 2.64 8.64 4.75
CA VAL A 10 2.60 9.45 3.53
C VAL A 10 3.50 8.81 2.48
N GLY A 11 2.91 8.47 1.34
CA GLY A 11 3.54 7.74 0.25
C GLY A 11 3.14 6.26 0.23
N GLN A 12 2.40 5.85 -0.81
CA GLN A 12 2.02 4.46 -1.06
C GLN A 12 2.83 3.83 -2.21
N GLY A 13 4.13 4.07 -2.22
CA GLY A 13 5.06 3.28 -3.04
C GLY A 13 5.31 1.90 -2.42
N MET A 14 6.26 1.15 -2.98
CA MET A 14 6.60 -0.22 -2.54
C MET A 14 6.87 -0.33 -1.04
N VAL A 15 7.62 0.62 -0.47
CA VAL A 15 7.98 0.61 0.96
C VAL A 15 6.80 0.98 1.85
N GLY A 16 6.01 1.98 1.45
CA GLY A 16 4.82 2.39 2.21
C GLY A 16 3.77 1.28 2.25
N TYR A 17 3.57 0.60 1.12
CA TYR A 17 2.70 -0.57 1.05
C TYR A 17 3.21 -1.71 1.95
N LYS A 18 4.50 -2.06 1.86
CA LYS A 18 5.06 -3.13 2.71
C LYS A 18 4.96 -2.81 4.20
N LEU A 19 5.15 -1.54 4.58
CA LEU A 19 4.94 -1.10 5.96
C LEU A 19 3.50 -1.34 6.41
N LEU A 20 2.50 -0.99 5.58
CA LEU A 20 1.09 -1.19 5.90
C LEU A 20 0.75 -2.67 6.04
N GLU A 21 1.26 -3.53 5.15
CA GLU A 21 1.13 -4.99 5.30
C GLU A 21 1.66 -5.46 6.65
N CYS A 22 2.90 -5.08 6.98
CA CYS A 22 3.50 -5.45 8.26
C CYS A 22 2.68 -4.93 9.46
N LEU A 23 2.12 -3.72 9.39
CA LEU A 23 1.29 -3.17 10.45
C LEU A 23 0.02 -3.99 10.66
N VAL A 24 -0.63 -4.44 9.58
CA VAL A 24 -1.82 -5.29 9.63
C VAL A 24 -1.46 -6.67 10.18
N GLU A 25 -0.43 -7.32 9.64
CA GLU A 25 0.03 -8.65 10.07
C GLU A 25 0.43 -8.69 11.55
N ASN A 26 0.93 -7.57 12.09
CA ASN A 26 1.34 -7.45 13.50
C ASN A 26 0.22 -6.91 14.41
N GLY A 27 -1.02 -6.79 13.93
CA GLY A 27 -2.17 -6.36 14.74
C GLY A 27 -2.13 -4.88 15.17
N ALA A 28 -1.35 -4.03 14.49
CA ALA A 28 -1.25 -2.62 14.85
C ALA A 28 -2.60 -1.91 14.72
N THR A 29 -3.47 -2.36 13.81
CA THR A 29 -4.82 -1.82 13.60
C THR A 29 -5.77 -2.02 14.79
N ASP A 30 -5.45 -2.94 15.71
CA ASP A 30 -6.24 -3.16 16.93
C ASP A 30 -6.07 -2.03 17.94
N THR A 31 -4.95 -1.30 17.86
CA THR A 31 -4.55 -0.29 18.85
C THR A 31 -4.29 1.09 18.24
N TRP A 32 -4.07 1.17 16.94
CA TRP A 32 -3.81 2.39 16.18
C TRP A 32 -4.82 2.59 15.07
N ARG A 33 -5.25 3.83 14.88
CA ARG A 33 -5.90 4.25 13.65
C ARG A 33 -4.81 4.52 12.63
N VAL A 34 -4.68 3.66 11.62
CA VAL A 34 -3.70 3.84 10.55
C VAL A 34 -4.37 4.58 9.38
N VAL A 35 -3.77 5.68 8.93
CA VAL A 35 -4.24 6.45 7.77
C VAL A 35 -3.09 6.58 6.79
N ALA A 36 -3.31 6.15 5.54
CA ALA A 36 -2.31 6.24 4.49
C ALA A 36 -2.74 7.24 3.42
N PHE A 37 -1.79 8.02 2.91
CA PHE A 37 -2.00 8.94 1.80
C PHE A 37 -1.05 8.59 0.65
N GLY A 38 -1.58 8.52 -0.56
CA GLY A 38 -0.83 8.40 -1.80
C GLY A 38 -1.33 9.44 -2.81
N GLU A 39 -0.41 10.10 -3.52
CA GLU A 39 -0.77 11.03 -4.61
C GLU A 39 -1.18 10.26 -5.87
N GLU A 40 -0.50 9.14 -6.15
CA GLU A 40 -0.69 8.41 -7.38
C GLU A 40 -2.00 7.63 -7.37
N PRO A 41 -2.77 7.62 -8.48
CA PRO A 41 -4.05 6.91 -8.57
C PRO A 41 -3.89 5.40 -8.77
N ARG A 42 -2.64 4.89 -8.72
CA ARG A 42 -2.31 3.48 -8.92
C ARG A 42 -1.90 2.88 -7.59
N ALA A 43 -2.28 1.64 -7.34
CA ALA A 43 -1.72 0.85 -6.24
C ALA A 43 -0.20 0.80 -6.31
N ALA A 44 0.43 0.44 -5.20
CA ALA A 44 1.86 0.16 -5.19
C ALA A 44 2.21 -0.90 -6.24
N TYR A 45 3.28 -0.64 -7.00
CA TYR A 45 3.78 -1.50 -8.06
C TYR A 45 5.30 -1.57 -8.02
N ASP A 46 5.90 -2.61 -8.61
CA ASP A 46 7.34 -2.79 -8.68
C ASP A 46 7.98 -1.73 -9.60
N ARG A 47 8.42 -0.63 -8.99
CA ARG A 47 9.12 0.46 -9.68
C ARG A 47 10.55 0.08 -10.04
N VAL A 48 11.16 -0.87 -9.34
CA VAL A 48 12.52 -1.34 -9.65
C VAL A 48 12.50 -2.03 -11.01
N SER A 49 11.47 -2.84 -11.27
CA SER A 49 11.28 -3.57 -12.52
C SER A 49 10.48 -2.80 -13.58
N LEU A 50 10.23 -1.49 -13.42
CA LEU A 50 9.34 -0.73 -14.31
C LEU A 50 9.79 -0.71 -15.77
N SER A 51 11.09 -0.81 -16.03
CA SER A 51 11.63 -0.90 -17.40
C SER A 51 11.11 -2.12 -18.18
N THR A 52 10.72 -3.20 -17.49
CA THR A 52 10.18 -4.41 -18.11
C THR A 52 8.80 -4.20 -18.73
N TYR A 53 8.09 -3.13 -18.36
CA TYR A 53 6.84 -2.72 -19.02
C TYR A 53 7.05 -2.49 -20.53
N PHE A 54 8.17 -1.87 -20.89
CA PHE A 54 8.54 -1.65 -22.30
C PHE A 54 8.98 -2.93 -23.01
N ALA A 55 9.20 -4.02 -22.27
CA ALA A 55 9.53 -5.35 -22.79
C ALA A 55 8.30 -6.30 -22.83
N GLY A 56 7.09 -5.77 -22.60
CA GLY A 56 5.84 -6.51 -22.74
C GLY A 56 5.18 -6.97 -21.43
N ARG A 57 5.73 -6.63 -20.26
CA ARG A 57 5.00 -6.77 -18.99
C ARG A 57 3.83 -5.80 -18.91
N THR A 58 2.75 -6.20 -18.26
CA THR A 58 1.56 -5.37 -18.08
C THR A 58 1.60 -4.58 -16.76
N ALA A 59 0.61 -3.72 -16.53
CA ALA A 59 0.48 -3.03 -15.25
C ALA A 59 0.14 -4.01 -14.11
N GLU A 60 -0.64 -5.05 -14.42
CA GLU A 60 -1.03 -6.12 -13.52
C GLU A 60 0.19 -6.96 -13.12
N ASP A 61 1.10 -7.26 -14.06
CA ASP A 61 2.36 -7.94 -13.77
C ASP A 61 3.24 -7.20 -12.75
N LEU A 62 3.10 -5.86 -12.69
CA LEU A 62 3.88 -5.01 -11.80
C LEU A 62 3.13 -4.69 -10.50
N CYS A 63 1.84 -4.97 -10.40
CA CYS A 63 1.03 -4.62 -9.23
C CYS A 63 1.47 -5.43 -8.01
N LEU A 64 1.74 -4.73 -6.90
CA LEU A 64 2.07 -5.36 -5.62
C LEU A 64 0.86 -5.49 -4.71
N ALA A 65 -0.20 -4.73 -4.98
CA ALA A 65 -1.41 -4.81 -4.19
C ALA A 65 -2.23 -6.04 -4.55
N ASP A 66 -2.76 -6.69 -3.52
CA ASP A 66 -3.79 -7.71 -3.69
C ASP A 66 -5.01 -7.09 -4.41
N PRO A 67 -5.59 -7.76 -5.44
CA PRO A 67 -6.81 -7.31 -6.10
C PRO A 67 -7.95 -6.99 -5.13
N ASP A 68 -8.10 -7.75 -4.05
CA ASP A 68 -9.17 -7.53 -3.06
C ASP A 68 -8.97 -6.22 -2.28
N VAL A 69 -7.72 -5.74 -2.18
CA VAL A 69 -7.40 -4.43 -1.56
C VAL A 69 -7.74 -3.28 -2.52
N LEU A 70 -7.65 -3.48 -3.83
CA LEU A 70 -7.98 -2.48 -4.85
C LEU A 70 -9.48 -2.18 -4.93
N ASP A 71 -10.30 -3.19 -4.66
CA ASP A 71 -11.77 -3.09 -4.73
C ASP A 71 -12.39 -2.50 -3.46
N HIS A 72 -11.59 -2.26 -2.41
CA HIS A 72 -12.04 -1.57 -1.21
C HIS A 72 -11.97 -0.04 -1.40
N PRO A 73 -13.11 0.67 -1.46
CA PRO A 73 -13.09 2.13 -1.55
C PRO A 73 -12.48 2.72 -0.28
N ALA A 74 -11.59 3.69 -0.48
CA ALA A 74 -11.01 4.52 0.59
C ALA A 74 -12.07 5.35 1.34
#